data_AF-A0A7V3RSC7-F1
#
_entry.id   AF-A0A7V3RSC7-F1
#
_cell.length_a   1.000
_cell.length_b   1.000
_cell.length_c   1.000
_cell.angle_alpha   90.00
_cell.angle_beta   90.00
_cell.angle_gamma   90.00
#
_symmetry.space_group_name_H-M   'P 1'
#
loop_
_entity.id
_entity.type
_entity.pdbx_description
1 polymer ?
#
loop_
_entity_poly.entity_id
_entity_poly.type
_entity_poly.pdbx_seq_one_letter_code
_entity_poly.pdbx_strand_id
1 'polypeptide(L)'
;MTGKLNWTLLALFLASTVANLMVRLDPTAPNDEILPDMALSVAYPSFSPNPILPDGKTMQPPVPGTLPRGFEPFHYKATPEDAMRAAAELKNPLNPLTAKQRGAVVYQNFCTPCHGGGLRGDGAAPLHGFPAPPNLLGEKSMKLTEGQMFHILTFGQKKMPSHAAQLTVDDRWSVIAYVKAMQNAASPATVPEVQK
;
A
#
# COMPACT_ATOMS: atom_id res chain seq x y z
N MET A 1 -22.07 -70.01 0.17
CA MET A 1 -22.01 -69.23 -1.09
C MET A 1 -20.56 -68.83 -1.34
N THR A 2 -19.78 -69.66 -2.04
CA THR A 2 -18.39 -69.37 -2.39
C THR A 2 -18.37 -68.51 -3.65
N GLY A 3 -18.41 -67.20 -3.48
CA GLY A 3 -18.28 -66.27 -4.61
C GLY A 3 -16.91 -66.44 -5.27
N LYS A 4 -16.88 -66.89 -6.53
CA LYS A 4 -15.64 -66.93 -7.32
C LYS A 4 -15.20 -65.48 -7.57
N LEU A 5 -13.98 -65.15 -7.16
CA LEU A 5 -13.38 -63.84 -7.39
C LEU A 5 -13.24 -63.59 -8.89
N ASN A 6 -13.83 -62.49 -9.37
CA ASN A 6 -13.75 -62.12 -10.77
C ASN A 6 -12.43 -61.36 -11.03
N TRP A 7 -11.43 -62.08 -11.53
CA TRP A 7 -10.09 -61.57 -11.82
C TRP A 7 -10.08 -60.39 -12.80
N THR A 8 -11.05 -60.30 -13.72
CA THR A 8 -11.16 -59.16 -14.65
C THR A 8 -11.49 -57.86 -13.92
N LEU A 9 -12.42 -57.91 -12.96
CA LEU A 9 -12.78 -56.75 -12.14
C LEU A 9 -11.63 -56.34 -11.21
N LEU A 10 -10.90 -57.30 -10.66
CA LEU A 10 -9.73 -57.02 -9.83
C LEU A 10 -8.62 -56.32 -10.63
N ALA A 11 -8.36 -56.78 -11.86
CA ALA A 11 -7.37 -56.17 -12.74
C ALA A 11 -7.75 -54.73 -13.13
N LEU A 12 -9.03 -54.48 -13.48
CA LEU A 12 -9.52 -53.13 -13.77
C LEU A 12 -9.42 -52.20 -12.56
N PHE A 13 -9.76 -52.69 -11.37
CA PHE A 13 -9.65 -51.92 -10.14
C PHE A 13 -8.20 -51.54 -9.82
N LEU A 14 -7.27 -52.49 -9.94
CA LEU A 14 -5.83 -52.23 -9.76
C LEU A 14 -5.30 -51.25 -10.80
N ALA A 15 -5.66 -51.40 -12.07
CA ALA A 15 -5.27 -50.47 -13.13
C ALA A 15 -5.78 -49.04 -12.87
N SER A 16 -7.04 -48.89 -12.46
CA SER A 16 -7.62 -47.59 -12.10
C SER A 16 -6.92 -46.97 -10.88
N THR A 17 -6.58 -47.79 -9.88
CA THR A 17 -5.89 -47.32 -8.67
C THR A 17 -4.46 -46.87 -8.98
N VAL A 18 -3.74 -47.62 -9.82
CA VAL A 18 -2.40 -47.25 -10.29
C VAL A 18 -2.46 -45.97 -11.14
N ALA A 19 -3.43 -45.83 -12.05
CA ALA A 19 -3.62 -44.61 -12.82
C ALA A 19 -3.86 -43.38 -11.91
N ASN A 20 -4.73 -43.50 -10.89
CA ASN A 20 -4.95 -42.42 -9.91
C ASN A 20 -3.70 -42.11 -9.08
N LEU A 21 -2.87 -43.10 -8.75
CA LEU A 21 -1.62 -42.91 -8.03
C LEU A 21 -0.51 -42.30 -8.90
N MET A 22 -0.59 -42.43 -10.23
CA MET A 22 0.35 -41.84 -11.20
C MET A 22 -0.05 -40.41 -11.58
N VAL A 23 -1.34 -40.09 -11.63
CA VAL A 23 -1.87 -38.71 -11.77
C VAL A 23 -1.84 -38.00 -10.41
N ARG A 24 -0.69 -38.02 -9.73
CA ARG A 24 -0.50 -37.21 -8.53
C ARG A 24 -0.28 -35.77 -8.95
N LEU A 25 -1.15 -34.90 -8.43
CA LEU A 25 -0.99 -33.45 -8.55
C LEU A 25 0.33 -33.06 -7.88
N ASP A 26 1.24 -32.46 -8.65
CA ASP A 26 2.41 -31.78 -8.11
C ASP A 26 1.99 -30.38 -7.66
N PRO A 27 1.93 -30.08 -6.34
CA PRO A 27 1.53 -28.77 -5.87
C PRO A 27 2.57 -27.68 -6.16
N THR A 28 3.75 -28.05 -6.67
CA THR A 28 4.84 -27.12 -7.00
C THR A 28 4.79 -26.61 -8.44
N ALA A 29 3.96 -27.22 -9.31
CA ALA A 29 3.82 -26.86 -10.70
C ALA A 29 2.35 -26.57 -11.07
N PRO A 30 2.09 -25.67 -12.03
CA PRO A 30 0.76 -25.56 -12.63
C PRO A 30 0.33 -26.89 -13.26
N ASN A 31 -0.98 -27.17 -13.22
CA ASN A 31 -1.55 -28.36 -13.86
C ASN A 31 -1.57 -28.22 -15.38
N ASP A 32 -1.67 -29.36 -16.06
CA ASP A 32 -1.90 -29.41 -17.51
C ASP A 32 -3.29 -28.87 -17.86
N GLU A 33 -3.34 -27.93 -18.79
CA GLU A 33 -4.58 -27.36 -19.31
C GLU A 33 -4.95 -27.99 -20.66
N ILE A 34 -6.14 -28.59 -20.74
CA ILE A 34 -6.67 -29.17 -21.99
C ILE A 34 -7.67 -28.18 -22.58
N LEU A 35 -7.41 -27.74 -23.82
CA LEU A 35 -8.19 -26.71 -24.54
C LEU A 35 -8.27 -25.36 -23.78
N PRO A 36 -7.12 -24.68 -23.55
CA PRO A 36 -7.07 -23.40 -22.82
C PRO A 36 -7.55 -22.21 -23.68
N ASP A 37 -8.51 -22.43 -24.58
CA ASP A 37 -8.97 -21.39 -25.48
C ASP A 37 -9.53 -20.21 -24.67
N MET A 38 -9.03 -19.01 -24.96
CA MET A 38 -9.29 -17.77 -24.23
C MET A 38 -8.88 -17.74 -22.75
N ALA A 39 -8.20 -18.76 -22.21
CA ALA A 39 -7.62 -18.71 -20.87
C ALA A 39 -6.47 -17.70 -20.79
N LEU A 40 -5.72 -17.58 -21.88
CA LEU A 40 -4.67 -16.59 -22.06
C LEU A 40 -5.14 -15.50 -23.03
N SER A 41 -5.07 -14.25 -22.56
CA SER A 41 -5.38 -13.09 -23.39
C SER A 41 -4.32 -12.88 -24.47
N VAL A 42 -4.76 -12.61 -25.70
CA VAL A 42 -3.87 -12.16 -26.79
C VAL A 42 -3.25 -10.79 -26.46
N ALA A 43 -4.02 -9.90 -25.82
CA ALA A 43 -3.51 -8.62 -25.36
C ALA A 43 -2.68 -8.80 -24.10
N TYR A 44 -1.52 -8.13 -24.04
CA TYR A 44 -0.63 -8.14 -22.88
C TYR A 44 -1.27 -7.40 -21.68
N PRO A 45 -1.51 -8.07 -20.54
CA PRO A 45 -1.91 -7.42 -19.30
C PRO A 45 -0.83 -6.45 -18.78
N SER A 46 -1.21 -5.48 -17.95
CA SER A 46 -0.32 -4.40 -17.48
C SER A 46 1.00 -4.89 -16.88
N PHE A 47 0.98 -5.98 -16.11
CA PHE A 47 2.18 -6.54 -15.46
C PHE A 47 2.73 -7.79 -16.14
N SER A 48 2.28 -8.11 -17.37
CA SER A 48 2.82 -9.25 -18.09
C SER A 48 4.20 -8.93 -18.67
N PRO A 49 5.04 -9.95 -18.91
CA PRO A 49 6.21 -9.79 -19.77
C PRO A 49 5.76 -9.43 -21.19
N ASN A 50 6.59 -8.63 -21.88
CA ASN A 50 6.39 -8.25 -23.27
C ASN A 50 7.71 -8.37 -24.05
N PRO A 51 7.85 -9.35 -24.97
CA PRO A 51 9.10 -9.59 -25.70
C PRO A 51 9.42 -8.53 -26.77
N ILE A 52 8.47 -7.63 -27.08
CA ILE A 52 8.64 -6.59 -28.11
C ILE A 52 9.41 -5.39 -27.54
N LEU A 53 9.27 -5.12 -26.23
CA LEU A 53 9.84 -3.94 -25.60
C LEU A 53 11.26 -4.22 -25.05
N PRO A 54 12.21 -3.26 -25.13
CA PRO A 54 13.60 -3.49 -24.76
C PRO A 54 13.84 -3.96 -23.31
N ASP A 55 12.98 -3.55 -22.38
CA ASP A 55 13.06 -3.91 -20.96
C ASP A 55 12.15 -5.08 -20.56
N GLY A 56 11.44 -5.67 -21.53
CA GLY A 56 10.57 -6.82 -21.32
C GLY A 56 9.26 -6.51 -20.58
N LYS A 57 8.93 -5.25 -20.28
CA LYS A 57 7.78 -4.89 -19.43
C LYS A 57 6.64 -4.30 -20.25
N THR A 58 5.41 -4.79 -20.06
CA THR A 58 4.23 -4.12 -20.67
C THR A 58 4.01 -2.72 -20.09
N MET A 59 4.16 -2.55 -18.77
CA MET A 59 4.00 -1.25 -18.11
C MET A 59 5.25 -0.39 -18.28
N GLN A 60 5.20 0.50 -19.28
CA GLN A 60 6.22 1.52 -19.53
C GLN A 60 5.95 2.79 -18.71
N PRO A 61 7.00 3.49 -18.23
CA PRO A 61 6.82 4.80 -17.61
C PRO A 61 6.34 5.83 -18.66
N PRO A 62 5.48 6.78 -18.28
CA PRO A 62 5.12 7.88 -19.17
C PRO A 62 6.34 8.77 -19.47
N VAL A 63 6.30 9.46 -20.61
CA VAL A 63 7.35 10.44 -20.97
C VAL A 63 7.41 11.55 -19.92
N PRO A 64 8.60 11.95 -19.43
CA PRO A 64 8.74 13.02 -18.45
C PRO A 64 8.03 14.32 -18.88
N GLY A 65 7.32 14.95 -17.95
CA GLY A 65 6.55 16.18 -18.20
C GLY A 65 5.12 15.96 -18.71
N THR A 66 4.70 14.72 -18.94
CA THR A 66 3.31 14.40 -19.31
C THR A 66 2.36 14.68 -18.14
N LEU A 67 1.26 15.42 -18.39
CA LEU A 67 0.21 15.70 -17.41
C LEU A 67 -1.09 15.00 -17.83
N PRO A 68 -1.62 14.06 -17.03
CA PRO A 68 -2.90 13.42 -17.33
C PRO A 68 -4.07 14.39 -17.11
N ARG A 69 -5.19 14.16 -17.80
CA ARG A 69 -6.40 14.97 -17.63
C ARG A 69 -6.94 14.83 -16.21
N GLY A 70 -7.30 15.95 -15.58
CA GLY A 70 -7.83 15.99 -14.22
C GLY A 70 -6.76 15.83 -13.13
N PHE A 71 -5.48 15.83 -13.48
CA PHE A 71 -4.39 15.85 -12.51
C PHE A 71 -3.91 17.28 -12.27
N GLU A 72 -4.00 17.73 -11.02
CA GLU A 72 -3.44 18.99 -10.58
C GLU A 72 -1.97 18.78 -10.16
N PRO A 73 -1.00 19.39 -10.86
CA PRO A 73 0.41 19.23 -10.50
C PRO A 73 0.71 19.82 -9.13
N PHE A 74 1.50 19.11 -8.34
CA PHE A 74 2.03 19.66 -7.10
C PHE A 74 3.17 20.63 -7.42
N HIS A 75 2.95 21.94 -7.28
CA HIS A 75 3.91 23.00 -7.64
C HIS A 75 5.07 23.20 -6.64
N TYR A 76 5.47 22.15 -5.95
CA TYR A 76 6.55 22.14 -4.98
C TYR A 76 7.61 21.13 -5.40
N LYS A 77 8.86 21.38 -5.02
CA LYS A 77 9.99 20.48 -5.21
C LYS A 77 10.35 19.79 -3.89
N ALA A 78 11.15 18.74 -3.97
CA ALA A 78 11.69 18.02 -2.82
C ALA A 78 12.80 18.81 -2.11
N THR A 79 12.54 20.08 -1.72
CA THR A 79 13.49 20.94 -1.01
C THR A 79 12.92 21.44 0.33
N PRO A 80 13.77 21.79 1.31
CA PRO A 80 13.33 22.37 2.58
C PRO A 80 12.56 23.69 2.40
N GLU A 81 12.95 24.52 1.44
CA GLU A 81 12.30 25.81 1.16
C GLU A 81 10.86 25.59 0.69
N ASP A 82 10.67 24.63 -0.21
CA ASP A 82 9.33 24.29 -0.71
C ASP A 82 8.50 23.54 0.33
N ALA A 83 9.11 22.82 1.27
CA ALA A 83 8.41 22.29 2.43
C ALA A 83 7.86 23.42 3.32
N MET A 84 8.62 24.51 3.50
CA MET A 84 8.16 25.69 4.23
C MET A 84 7.11 26.49 3.46
N ARG A 85 7.21 26.58 2.13
CA ARG A 85 6.16 27.19 1.31
C ARG A 85 4.87 26.39 1.37
N ALA A 86 4.95 25.07 1.20
CA ALA A 86 3.80 24.17 1.38
C ALA A 86 3.19 24.33 2.78
N ALA A 87 4.01 24.58 3.80
CA ALA A 87 3.55 24.85 5.16
C ALA A 87 2.58 26.02 5.27
N ALA A 88 2.86 27.09 4.52
CA ALA A 88 2.14 28.35 4.56
C ALA A 88 0.96 28.38 3.60
N GLU A 89 1.11 27.75 2.43
CA GLU A 89 0.16 27.83 1.32
C GLU A 89 -0.90 26.71 1.38
N LEU A 90 -0.56 25.51 1.86
CA LEU A 90 -1.47 24.36 1.81
C LEU A 90 -2.29 24.18 3.08
N LYS A 91 -3.56 23.87 2.88
CA LYS A 91 -4.51 23.47 3.93
C LYS A 91 -5.27 22.24 3.46
N ASN A 92 -5.65 21.38 4.39
CA ASN A 92 -6.45 20.21 4.07
C ASN A 92 -7.84 20.65 3.54
N PRO A 93 -8.20 20.32 2.29
CA PRO A 93 -9.49 20.71 1.71
C PRO A 93 -10.63 19.77 2.13
N LEU A 94 -10.34 18.64 2.79
CA LEU A 94 -11.32 17.62 3.11
C LEU A 94 -12.10 17.94 4.38
N ASN A 95 -13.31 17.39 4.50
CA ASN A 95 -14.06 17.43 5.75
C ASN A 95 -13.29 16.67 6.85
N PRO A 96 -12.96 17.31 7.99
CA PRO A 96 -12.12 16.69 9.02
C PRO A 96 -12.68 15.39 9.60
N LEU A 97 -14.00 15.25 9.72
CA LEU A 97 -14.63 14.08 10.35
C LEU A 97 -14.49 12.83 9.47
N THR A 98 -14.80 12.95 8.18
CA THR A 98 -14.68 11.84 7.22
C THR A 98 -13.22 11.56 6.87
N ALA A 99 -12.39 12.61 6.75
CA ALA A 99 -10.96 12.50 6.49
C ALA A 99 -10.24 11.71 7.59
N LYS A 100 -10.54 11.98 8.87
CA LYS A 100 -9.94 11.24 10.00
C LYS A 100 -10.26 9.73 9.94
N GLN A 101 -11.49 9.35 9.61
CA GLN A 101 -11.91 7.96 9.54
C GLN A 101 -11.18 7.20 8.43
N ARG A 102 -11.13 7.79 7.22
CA ARG A 102 -10.32 7.25 6.12
C ARG A 102 -8.83 7.20 6.49
N GLY A 103 -8.35 8.27 7.13
CA GLY A 103 -6.97 8.42 7.56
C GLY A 103 -6.51 7.37 8.55
N ALA A 104 -7.38 6.91 9.45
CA ALA A 104 -7.07 5.81 10.37
C ALA A 104 -6.75 4.51 9.62
N VAL A 105 -7.51 4.19 8.57
CA VAL A 105 -7.26 3.02 7.71
C VAL A 105 -5.96 3.18 6.93
N VAL A 106 -5.72 4.36 6.35
CA VAL A 106 -4.46 4.64 5.64
C VAL A 106 -3.27 4.53 6.58
N TYR A 107 -3.36 5.12 7.79
CA TYR A 107 -2.31 5.04 8.80
C TYR A 107 -2.00 3.60 9.18
N GLN A 108 -3.05 2.81 9.45
CA GLN A 108 -2.93 1.41 9.82
C GLN A 108 -2.16 0.61 8.77
N ASN A 109 -2.44 0.84 7.49
CA ASN A 109 -1.87 0.06 6.39
C ASN A 109 -0.46 0.51 5.97
N PHE A 110 -0.19 1.82 5.99
CA PHE A 110 1.03 2.38 5.40
C PHE A 110 2.00 3.01 6.38
N CYS A 111 1.55 3.41 7.57
CA CYS A 111 2.36 4.20 8.50
C CYS A 111 2.74 3.42 9.76
N THR A 112 1.86 2.53 10.24
CA THR A 112 2.12 1.75 11.47
C THR A 112 3.39 0.90 11.45
N PRO A 113 3.86 0.32 10.32
CA PRO A 113 5.08 -0.50 10.34
C PRO A 113 6.31 0.27 10.86
N CYS A 114 6.34 1.60 10.67
CA CYS A 114 7.43 2.46 11.15
C CYS A 114 7.01 3.31 12.36
N HIS A 115 5.85 3.95 12.30
CA HIS A 115 5.43 4.93 13.31
C HIS A 115 4.68 4.33 14.51
N GLY A 116 4.28 3.06 14.44
CA GLY A 116 3.52 2.36 15.47
C GLY A 116 2.06 2.84 15.58
N GLY A 117 1.19 2.01 16.17
CA GLY A 117 -0.23 2.36 16.37
C GLY A 117 -0.43 3.56 17.31
N GLY A 118 0.50 3.74 18.25
CA GLY A 118 0.50 4.84 19.21
C GLY A 118 1.17 6.13 18.73
N LEU A 119 1.62 6.20 17.46
CA LEU A 119 2.29 7.37 16.87
C LEU A 119 3.65 7.71 17.52
N ARG A 120 4.27 6.74 18.20
CA ARG A 120 5.49 6.96 19.00
C ARG A 120 6.79 6.65 18.27
N GLY A 121 6.73 6.15 17.05
CA GLY A 121 7.92 5.72 16.30
C GLY A 121 8.45 4.35 16.73
N ASP A 122 7.59 3.56 17.35
CA ASP A 122 7.83 2.24 17.94
C ASP A 122 7.25 1.11 17.06
N GLY A 123 7.20 1.32 15.74
CA GLY A 123 6.80 0.27 14.79
C GLY A 123 7.79 -0.90 14.74
N ALA A 124 7.46 -1.92 13.96
CA ALA A 124 8.31 -3.09 13.80
C ALA A 124 9.58 -2.80 12.97
N ALA A 125 9.55 -1.86 12.02
CA ALA A 125 10.68 -1.60 11.13
C ALA A 125 11.98 -1.20 11.86
N PRO A 126 11.95 -0.35 12.91
CA PRO A 126 13.13 -0.07 13.73
C PRO A 126 13.76 -1.30 14.40
N LEU A 127 12.98 -2.32 14.73
CA LEU A 127 13.48 -3.59 15.29
C LEU A 127 14.32 -4.39 14.28
N HIS A 128 14.19 -4.07 12.99
CA HIS A 128 14.88 -4.72 11.88
C HIS A 128 15.95 -3.82 11.22
N GLY A 129 16.49 -2.84 11.96
CA GLY A 129 17.65 -2.06 11.53
C GLY A 129 17.34 -0.74 10.80
N PHE A 130 16.07 -0.36 10.68
CA PHE A 130 15.72 1.00 10.26
C PHE A 130 15.90 1.99 11.42
N PRO A 131 16.28 3.25 11.15
CA PRO A 131 16.31 4.26 12.19
C PRO A 131 14.88 4.54 12.68
N ALA A 132 14.69 4.61 14.00
CA ALA A 132 13.41 4.94 14.60
C ALA A 132 12.91 6.30 14.07
N PRO A 133 11.69 6.37 13.50
CA PRO A 133 11.14 7.64 13.08
C PRO A 133 10.80 8.50 14.30
N PRO A 134 10.65 9.82 14.12
CA PRO A 134 10.30 10.71 15.22
C PRO A 134 8.95 10.32 15.84
N ASN A 135 8.85 10.48 17.16
CA ASN A 135 7.58 10.44 17.86
C ASN A 135 6.68 11.55 17.32
N LEU A 136 5.54 11.19 16.71
CA LEU A 136 4.60 12.14 16.12
C LEU A 136 3.81 12.91 17.19
N LEU A 137 3.82 12.45 18.44
CA LEU A 137 3.30 13.17 19.61
C LEU A 137 4.36 14.06 20.28
N GLY A 138 5.61 14.02 19.82
CA GLY A 138 6.68 14.88 20.33
C GLY A 138 6.55 16.32 19.88
N GLU A 139 7.06 17.26 20.68
CA GLU A 139 6.91 18.72 20.46
C GLU A 139 7.26 19.18 19.03
N LYS A 140 8.36 18.66 18.47
CA LYS A 140 8.78 18.99 17.09
C LYS A 140 7.76 18.55 16.04
N SER A 141 7.18 17.36 16.20
CA SER A 141 6.20 16.79 15.27
C SER A 141 4.83 17.44 15.42
N MET A 142 4.47 17.87 16.64
CA MET A 142 3.25 18.63 16.93
C MET A 142 3.24 19.99 16.20
N LYS A 143 4.42 20.61 16.09
CA LYS A 143 4.63 21.90 15.41
C LYS A 143 4.58 21.82 13.88
N LEU A 144 4.60 20.62 13.29
CA LEU A 144 4.50 20.48 11.83
C LEU A 144 3.12 20.90 11.35
N THR A 145 3.06 21.74 10.31
CA THR A 145 1.78 22.12 9.70
C THR A 145 1.25 21.00 8.80
N GLU A 146 -0.04 21.00 8.49
CA GLU A 146 -0.64 20.01 7.59
C GLU A 146 0.05 20.03 6.20
N GLY A 147 0.34 21.22 5.67
CA GLY A 147 1.05 21.38 4.41
C GLY A 147 2.47 20.80 4.42
N GLN A 148 3.21 20.94 5.52
CA GLN A 148 4.53 20.29 5.67
C GLN A 148 4.40 18.78 5.69
N MET A 149 3.42 18.24 6.42
CA MET A 149 3.18 16.80 6.44
C MET A 149 2.81 16.28 5.04
N PHE A 150 2.01 17.03 4.27
CA PHE A 150 1.67 16.68 2.90
C PHE A 150 2.90 16.66 2.00
N HIS A 151 3.78 17.64 2.11
CA HIS A 151 5.07 17.66 1.40
C HIS A 151 5.92 16.43 1.74
N ILE A 152 6.06 16.10 3.02
CA ILE A 152 6.80 14.92 3.49
C ILE A 152 6.21 13.63 2.93
N LEU A 153 4.89 13.46 2.93
CA LEU A 153 4.26 12.27 2.33
C LEU A 153 4.47 12.20 0.81
N THR A 154 4.58 13.35 0.15
CA THR A 154 4.73 13.44 -1.31
C THR A 154 6.16 13.14 -1.75
N PHE A 155 7.17 13.68 -1.08
CA PHE A 155 8.56 13.58 -1.51
C PHE A 155 9.42 12.68 -0.62
N GLY A 156 8.93 12.29 0.55
CA GLY A 156 9.72 11.67 1.60
C GLY A 156 10.52 12.72 2.38
N GLN A 157 11.14 12.27 3.48
CA GLN A 157 12.06 13.09 4.26
C GLN A 157 13.12 12.22 4.93
N LYS A 158 14.39 12.52 4.67
CA LYS A 158 15.54 11.76 5.19
C LYS A 158 15.45 10.27 4.83
N LYS A 159 15.07 9.43 5.79
CA LYS A 159 14.95 7.97 5.65
C LYS A 159 13.51 7.51 5.44
N MET A 160 12.54 8.42 5.53
CA MET A 160 11.15 8.15 5.17
C MET A 160 11.01 8.27 3.65
N PRO A 161 10.56 7.22 2.94
CA PRO A 161 10.37 7.26 1.49
C PRO A 161 9.16 8.14 1.10
N SER A 162 9.07 8.46 -0.19
CA SER A 162 7.85 9.04 -0.76
C SER A 162 6.71 8.00 -0.72
N HIS A 163 5.52 8.48 -0.40
CA HIS A 163 4.28 7.72 -0.46
C HIS A 163 3.38 8.12 -1.66
N ALA A 164 3.87 8.95 -2.57
CA ALA A 164 3.05 9.49 -3.67
C ALA A 164 2.59 8.41 -4.68
N ALA A 165 3.31 7.30 -4.78
CA ALA A 165 2.95 6.18 -5.65
C ALA A 165 1.90 5.25 -5.03
N GLN A 166 1.84 5.19 -3.70
CA GLN A 166 0.95 4.29 -2.95
C GLN A 166 -0.32 4.99 -2.46
N LEU A 167 -0.26 6.30 -2.21
CA LEU A 167 -1.35 7.09 -1.64
C LEU A 167 -1.86 8.14 -2.64
N THR A 168 -3.18 8.19 -2.77
CA THR A 168 -3.86 9.27 -3.48
C THR A 168 -3.64 10.62 -2.78
N VAL A 169 -3.97 11.73 -3.44
CA VAL A 169 -3.95 13.07 -2.82
C VAL A 169 -4.87 13.10 -1.59
N ASP A 170 -6.08 12.56 -1.73
CA ASP A 170 -7.06 12.55 -0.65
C ASP A 170 -6.65 11.63 0.51
N ASP A 171 -5.99 10.51 0.22
CA ASP A 171 -5.48 9.62 1.26
C ASP A 171 -4.33 10.26 2.06
N ARG A 172 -3.46 11.03 1.39
CA ARG A 172 -2.42 11.83 2.06
C ARG A 172 -3.04 12.87 2.98
N TRP A 173 -4.06 13.60 2.53
CA TRP A 173 -4.79 14.54 3.39
C TRP A 173 -5.53 13.85 4.54
N SER A 174 -6.13 12.70 4.26
CA SER A 174 -6.88 11.91 5.25
C SER A 174 -5.97 11.41 6.37
N VAL A 175 -4.80 10.85 6.05
CA VAL A 175 -3.86 10.36 7.07
C VAL A 175 -3.30 11.52 7.91
N ILE A 176 -3.09 12.69 7.33
CA ILE A 176 -2.70 13.91 8.06
C ILE A 176 -3.80 14.32 9.05
N ALA A 177 -5.06 14.33 8.62
CA ALA A 177 -6.19 14.63 9.50
C ALA A 177 -6.27 13.65 10.68
N TYR A 178 -6.01 12.36 10.43
CA TYR A 178 -5.93 11.36 11.49
C TYR A 178 -4.79 11.64 12.49
N VAL A 179 -3.57 11.90 11.99
CA VAL A 179 -2.43 12.24 12.85
C VAL A 179 -2.73 13.49 13.68
N LYS A 180 -3.28 14.54 13.06
CA LYS A 180 -3.66 15.78 13.76
C LYS A 180 -4.71 15.56 14.83
N ALA A 181 -5.72 14.73 14.56
CA ALA A 181 -6.72 14.41 15.56
C ALA A 181 -6.14 13.62 16.75
N MET A 182 -5.18 12.72 16.50
CA MET A 182 -4.47 12.00 17.56
C MET A 182 -3.54 12.92 18.38
N GLN A 183 -2.85 13.84 17.70
CA GLN A 183 -2.04 14.90 18.32
C GLN A 183 -2.89 15.78 19.25
N ASN A 184 -4.07 16.21 18.78
CA ASN A 184 -4.99 17.04 19.56
C ASN A 184 -5.58 16.28 20.76
N ALA A 185 -5.88 14.99 20.61
CA ALA A 185 -6.38 14.16 21.71
C ALA A 185 -5.30 13.88 22.78
N ALA A 186 -4.02 13.90 22.41
CA ALA A 186 -2.90 13.67 23.31
C ALA A 186 -2.42 14.95 24.03
N SER A 187 -2.79 16.13 23.55
CA SER A 187 -2.49 17.41 24.19
C SER A 187 -3.54 17.70 25.28
N PRO A 188 -3.17 17.93 26.55
CA PRO A 188 -4.15 18.34 27.56
C PRO A 188 -4.81 19.65 27.11
N ALA A 189 -6.13 19.64 26.96
CA ALA A 189 -6.91 20.75 26.42
C ALA A 189 -6.62 22.04 27.21
N THR A 190 -6.03 23.05 26.56
CA THR A 190 -6.21 24.43 26.98
C THR A 190 -7.64 24.80 26.65
N VAL A 191 -8.54 24.58 27.61
CA VAL A 191 -9.91 25.10 27.57
C VAL A 191 -9.80 26.63 27.44
N PRO A 192 -10.38 27.26 26.40
CA PRO A 192 -10.40 28.71 26.34
C PRO A 192 -11.24 29.24 27.51
N GLU A 193 -10.64 30.12 28.30
CA GLU A 193 -11.33 30.88 29.33
C GLU A 193 -12.46 31.69 28.68
N VAL A 194 -13.70 31.33 29.00
CA VAL A 194 -14.88 32.07 28.61
C VAL A 194 -14.84 33.40 29.35
N GLN A 195 -14.51 34.48 28.63
CA GLN A 195 -14.64 35.83 29.14
C GLN A 195 -16.11 36.09 29.49
N LYS A 196 -16.35 36.43 30.76
CA LYS A 196 -17.60 36.98 31.24
C LYS A 196 -17.46 38.48 31.38
#